data_AF-A0A0F9CLS0-F1
#
_entry.id   AF-A0A0F9CLS0-F1
#
_cell.length_a   1.000
_cell.length_b   1.000
_cell.length_c   1.000
_cell.angle_alpha   90.00
_cell.angle_beta   90.00
_cell.angle_gamma   90.00
#
_symmetry.space_group_name_H-M   'P 1'
#
loop_
_entity.id
_entity.type
_entity.pdbx_description
1 polymer ?
#
loop_
_entity_poly.entity_id
_entity_poly.type
_entity_poly.pdbx_seq_one_letter_code
_entity_poly.pdbx_strand_id
1 'polypeptide(L)' 'MDFIKRLTPEDTEEVRPGLFIQRRLGKYRQIHPAAWNGKINWKNFILGPNFFKHFFIFLLIVG' A
#
# COMPACT_ATOMS: atom_id res chain seq x y z
N MET A 1 14.30 -9.19 3.06
CA MET A 1 13.57 -8.53 4.17
C MET A 1 13.39 -7.02 3.95
N ASP A 2 14.29 -6.33 3.24
CA ASP A 2 14.15 -4.88 2.95
C ASP A 2 13.02 -4.50 2.00
N PHE A 3 12.67 -5.39 1.06
CA PHE A 3 11.66 -5.09 0.04
C PHE A 3 10.26 -4.86 0.64
N ILE A 4 9.91 -5.60 1.69
CA ILE A 4 8.61 -5.47 2.37
C ILE A 4 8.55 -4.17 3.18
N LYS A 5 9.67 -3.74 3.79
CA LYS A 5 9.76 -2.45 4.47
C LYS A 5 9.56 -1.30 3.50
N ARG A 6 10.18 -1.36 2.31
CA ARG A 6 10.05 -0.34 1.26
C ARG A 6 8.64 -0.24 0.67
N LEU A 7 7.89 -1.35 0.69
CA LEU A 7 6.50 -1.43 0.26
C LEU A 7 5.50 -1.04 1.34
N THR A 8 5.95 -0.92 2.60
CA THR A 8 5.11 -0.44 3.70
C THR A 8 5.18 1.09 3.70
N PRO A 9 4.09 1.80 3.40
CA PRO A 9 4.12 3.25 3.39
C PRO A 9 4.39 3.80 4.79
N GLU A 10 5.35 4.72 4.89
CA GLU A 10 5.68 5.46 6.11
C GLU A 10 4.49 6.30 6.58
N ASP A 11 4.41 6.57 7.88
CA ASP A 11 3.35 7.36 8.53
C ASP A 11 1.93 6.85 8.26
N THR A 12 1.78 5.53 8.20
CA THR A 12 0.51 4.84 7.98
C THR A 12 0.02 4.20 9.26
N GLU A 13 -1.26 4.38 9.55
CA GLU A 13 -1.95 3.79 10.69
C GLU A 13 -3.16 2.98 10.21
N GLU A 14 -3.42 1.86 10.88
CA GLU A 14 -4.63 1.07 10.69
C GLU A 14 -5.69 1.57 11.66
N VAL A 15 -6.68 2.30 11.14
CA VAL A 15 -7.74 2.90 11.97
C VAL A 15 -8.87 1.90 12.22
N ARG A 16 -9.09 0.98 11.27
CA ARG A 16 -9.96 -0.19 11.40
C ARG A 16 -9.38 -1.34 10.57
N PRO A 17 -9.76 -2.60 10.85
CA PRO A 17 -9.35 -3.75 10.04
C PRO A 17 -9.59 -3.50 8.54
N GLY A 18 -8.52 -3.38 7.76
CA GLY A 18 -8.59 -3.11 6.32
C GLY A 18 -8.74 -1.64 5.91
N LEU A 19 -8.85 -0.71 6.87
CA LEU A 19 -8.89 0.73 6.64
C LEU A 19 -7.60 1.39 7.12
N PHE A 20 -6.79 1.85 6.17
CA PHE A 20 -5.50 2.45 6.44
C PHE A 20 -5.51 3.93 6.10
N ILE A 21 -4.89 4.73 6.96
CA ILE A 21 -4.78 6.18 6.80
C ILE A 21 -3.31 6.55 6.88
N GLN A 22 -2.85 7.34 5.91
CA GLN A 22 -1.52 7.93 5.92
C GLN A 22 -1.63 9.38 6.35
N ARG A 23 -0.78 9.78 7.30
CA ARG A 23 -0.63 11.18 7.72
C ARG A 23 0.53 11.81 6.96
N ARG A 24 0.25 12.78 6.09
CA ARG A 24 1.29 13.60 5.44
C ARG A 24 0.98 15.07 5.59
N LEU A 25 1.96 15.86 6.04
CA LEU A 25 1.89 17.32 6.13
C LEU A 25 0.62 17.82 6.85
N GLY A 26 0.27 17.16 7.96
CA GLY A 26 -0.93 17.50 8.75
C GLY A 26 -2.27 17.10 8.13
N LYS A 27 -2.28 16.44 6.96
CA LYS A 27 -3.48 15.91 6.30
C LYS A 27 -3.54 14.40 6.45
N TYR A 28 -4.77 13.90 6.57
CA TYR A 28 -5.06 12.47 6.56
C TYR A 28 -5.54 12.06 5.18
N ARG A 29 -4.95 11.01 4.64
CA ARG A 29 -5.37 10.41 3.37
C ARG A 29 -5.64 8.93 3.59
N GLN A 30 -6.81 8.46 3.17
CA GLN A 30 -7.07 7.03 3.10
C GLN A 30 -6.16 6.40 2.03
N ILE A 31 -5.43 5.37 2.40
CA ILE A 31 -4.55 4.63 1.51
C ILE A 31 -4.82 3.13 1.60
N HIS A 32 -4.34 2.39 0.62
CA HIS A 32 -4.44 0.94 0.56
C HIS A 32 -3.02 0.39 0.44
N PRO A 33 -2.30 0.17 1.56
CA PRO A 33 -0.93 -0.28 1.53
C PRO A 33 -0.84 -1.69 0.93
N ALA A 34 0.16 -1.88 0.05
CA ALA A 34 0.47 -3.17 -0.56
C ALA A 34 1.09 -4.15 0.45
N ALA A 35 1.82 -3.64 1.44
CA ALA A 35 2.35 -4.40 2.56
C ALA A 35 2.00 -3.72 3.88
N TRP A 36 1.60 -4.51 4.88
CA TRP A 36 1.30 -4.06 6.23
C TRP A 36 1.77 -5.10 7.24
N ASN A 37 2.38 -4.63 8.33
CA ASN A 37 2.86 -5.49 9.43
C ASN A 37 3.72 -6.69 8.96
N GLY A 38 4.65 -6.44 8.04
CA GLY A 38 5.54 -7.48 7.49
C GLY A 38 4.88 -8.49 6.55
N LYS A 39 3.59 -8.33 6.23
CA LYS A 39 2.83 -9.21 5.33
C LYS A 39 2.35 -8.44 4.10
N ILE A 40 2.30 -9.12 2.97
CA ILE A 40 1.71 -8.57 1.74
C ILE A 40 0.19 -8.58 1.91
N ASN A 41 -0.42 -7.41 1.78
CA ASN A 41 -1.86 -7.26 1.84
C ASN A 41 -2.45 -7.38 0.42
N TRP A 42 -2.57 -8.63 -0.05
CA TRP A 42 -3.08 -8.97 -1.37
C TRP A 42 -4.47 -8.37 -1.65
N LYS A 43 -5.30 -8.23 -0.61
CA LYS A 43 -6.64 -7.65 -0.71
C LYS A 43 -6.56 -6.18 -1.13
N ASN A 44 -5.70 -5.39 -0.50
CA ASN A 44 -5.47 -3.99 -0.86
C ASN A 44 -4.69 -3.81 -2.16
N PHE A 45 -3.79 -4.75 -2.47
CA PHE A 45 -3.06 -4.75 -3.72
C PHE A 45 -4.03 -4.91 -4.91
N ILE A 46 -4.96 -5.87 -4.84
CA ILE A 46 -5.89 -6.22 -5.94
C ILE A 46 -7.13 -5.32 -5.98
N LEU A 47 -7.67 -4.91 -4.82
CA LEU A 47 -8.93 -4.15 -4.74
C LEU A 47 -8.74 -2.63 -4.52
N GLY A 48 -7.51 -2.15 -4.40
CA GLY A 48 -7.25 -0.73 -4.22
C GLY A 48 -7.52 0.08 -5.51
N PRO A 49 -7.96 1.35 -5.41
CA PRO A 49 -8.20 2.23 -6.57
C PRO A 49 -6.92 2.50 -7.41
N ASN A 50 -5.75 2.14 -6.89
CA ASN A 50 -4.46 2.22 -7.58
C ASN A 50 -3.96 0.87 -8.13
N PHE A 51 -4.75 -0.21 -8.05
CA PHE A 51 -4.37 -1.55 -8.54
C PHE A 51 -3.85 -1.48 -9.99
N PHE A 52 -4.60 -0.82 -10.88
CA PHE A 52 -4.19 -0.65 -12.27
C PHE A 52 -2.82 0.06 -12.40
N LYS A 53 -2.55 1.07 -11.58
CA LYS A 53 -1.28 1.82 -11.64
C LYS A 53 -0.09 0.95 -11.22
N HIS A 54 -0.25 0.12 -10.19
CA HIS A 54 0.80 -0.81 -9.76
C HIS A 54 0.93 -2.02 -10.68
N PHE A 55 -0.18 -2.49 -11.26
CA PHE A 55 -0.21 -3.55 -12.27
C PHE A 55 0.55 -3.13 -13.54
N PHE A 56 0.34 -1.91 -14.05
CA PHE A 56 1.08 -1.39 -15.20
C PHE A 56 2.58 -1.28 -14.94
N ILE A 57 2.99 -0.84 -13.76
CA ILE A 57 4.42 -0.78 -13.38
C ILE A 57 5.02 -2.19 -13.31
N PHE A 58 4.30 -3.15 -12.73
CA PHE A 58 4.73 -4.55 -12.69
C PHE A 58 4.87 -5.14 -14.10
N LEU A 59 3.91 -4.86 -14.99
CA LEU A 59 3.92 -5.34 -16.37
C LEU A 59 5.07 -4.74 -17.21
N LEU A 60 5.45 -3.49 -16.94
CA LEU A 60 6.57 -2.80 -17.61
C LEU A 60 7.95 -3.28 -17.13
N ILE A 61 8.04 -3.82 -15.91
CA ILE A 61 9.28 -4.38 -15.35
C ILE A 61 9.50 -5.84 -15.77
N VAL A 62 8.42 -6.59 -15.98
CA VAL A 62 8.45 -8.03 -16.32
C VAL A 62 8.35 -8.28 -17.83
N GLY A 63 7.78 -7.35 -18.59
CA GLY A 63 7.67 -7.39 -20.06
C GLY A 63 8.88 -6.85 -20.79
#